data_AF-A0A445HTU8-F1
#
_entry.id   AF-A0A445HTU8-F1
#
_cell.length_a   1.000
_cell.length_b   1.000
_cell.length_c   1.000
_cell.angle_alpha   90.00
_cell.angle_beta   90.00
_cell.angle_gamma   90.00
#
_symmetry.space_group_name_H-M   'P 1'
#
loop_
_entity.id
_entity.type
_entity.pdbx_description
1 polymer ?
#
loop_
_entity_poly.entity_id
_entity_poly.type
_entity_poly.pdbx_seq_one_letter_code
_entity_poly.pdbx_strand_id
1 'polypeptide(L)'
;MLTSWLSVGWIGNDAISPIIGEHDPYIHVFVRELTHLRVVTVLMTFIMLVAILTSIAVVRRILMATSVLKVAAKMIGEVRALIIFPIIPYGILAVFYMFWISAALHLFSSGRVVQNNCNSNCCAYDLLEKKVICDQCCGYSILYTPHIGVAILFHFFSCYWATQFLIACSSTVIAGSVASYYWAHGEASPEIPFLSVFSSMKRLMRYSLGSVALGSLTVSFVESIRFLLESIRRKLKGSSHVPDSWIGKAAHQSSQCFRRSIEWTIKSVNRNAYIMIAITGKSFFRASAIATELIMNNILRIGRVNVIGDVILFLGKLCVSLSSAAFAFLMLDAHKYRSAHNKISSPLLPVVVCWALGYIVATLFFAVVEMSIDTIILSFCQDSEEHGTAQYAPPLLIETLGDQNEMQRLTQGPQ
;
A
#
# COMPACT_ATOMS: atom_id res chain seq x y z
N MET A 1 -3.17 -23.10 -21.04
CA MET A 1 -2.56 -21.99 -20.29
C MET A 1 -1.04 -22.15 -20.08
N LEU A 2 -0.49 -23.37 -19.95
CA LEU A 2 0.98 -23.60 -20.02
C LEU A 2 1.54 -23.66 -21.46
N THR A 3 0.72 -24.01 -22.44
CA THR A 3 1.16 -24.22 -23.84
C THR A 3 1.41 -22.94 -24.62
N SER A 4 0.82 -21.81 -24.22
CA SER A 4 1.01 -20.50 -24.87
C SER A 4 2.34 -19.83 -24.53
N TRP A 5 2.97 -20.18 -23.41
CA TRP A 5 4.26 -19.59 -23.00
C TRP A 5 5.47 -20.30 -23.60
N LEU A 6 5.36 -21.61 -23.91
CA LEU A 6 6.42 -22.37 -24.55
C LEU A 6 6.62 -22.01 -26.03
N SER A 7 5.58 -21.52 -26.72
CA SER A 7 5.72 -21.06 -28.12
C SER A 7 6.49 -19.74 -28.27
N VAL A 8 6.70 -18.98 -27.18
CA VAL A 8 7.43 -17.70 -27.23
C VAL A 8 8.95 -17.90 -27.12
N GLY A 9 9.40 -19.07 -26.64
CA GLY A 9 10.83 -19.36 -26.46
C GLY A 9 11.53 -19.95 -27.69
N TRP A 10 10.79 -20.45 -28.69
CA TRP A 10 11.31 -21.36 -29.72
C TRP A 10 10.75 -21.09 -31.13
N ILE A 11 10.64 -19.83 -31.54
CA ILE A 11 10.34 -19.49 -32.95
C ILE A 11 11.33 -18.43 -33.45
N GLY A 12 12.17 -18.84 -34.41
CA GLY A 12 12.99 -17.96 -35.25
C GLY A 12 14.46 -18.37 -35.32
N ASN A 13 14.75 -19.50 -35.98
CA ASN A 13 16.11 -19.94 -36.31
C ASN A 13 16.45 -19.72 -37.80
N ASP A 14 15.86 -18.70 -38.42
CA ASP A 14 16.08 -18.45 -39.84
C ASP A 14 17.23 -17.45 -40.04
N ALA A 15 18.33 -17.96 -40.57
CA ALA A 15 19.36 -17.16 -41.21
C ALA A 15 18.77 -16.55 -42.50
N ILE A 16 18.54 -15.24 -42.52
CA ILE A 16 18.17 -14.53 -43.74
C ILE A 16 19.43 -13.88 -44.31
N SER A 17 20.02 -14.58 -45.28
CA SER A 17 20.95 -14.03 -46.27
C SER A 17 20.24 -13.04 -47.22
N PRO A 18 20.98 -12.16 -47.91
CA PRO A 18 20.57 -10.80 -48.26
C PRO A 18 19.79 -10.72 -49.57
N ILE A 19 18.60 -10.10 -49.58
CA ILE A 19 17.94 -9.69 -50.83
C ILE A 19 17.24 -8.32 -50.64
N ILE A 20 17.96 -7.29 -51.09
CA ILE A 20 17.56 -6.16 -51.95
C ILE A 20 16.22 -5.49 -51.66
N GLY A 21 16.29 -4.34 -50.98
CA GLY A 21 15.26 -3.32 -50.83
C GLY A 21 15.81 -2.12 -50.06
N GLU A 22 15.45 -0.91 -50.48
CA GLU A 22 15.99 0.38 -50.01
C GLU A 22 16.04 0.44 -48.47
N HIS A 23 17.25 0.66 -47.92
CA HIS A 23 17.46 0.75 -46.48
C HIS A 23 16.67 1.92 -45.90
N ASP A 24 15.61 1.60 -45.15
CA ASP A 24 15.01 2.54 -44.20
C ASP A 24 16.04 2.77 -43.06
N PRO A 25 16.68 3.96 -42.95
CA PRO A 25 17.86 4.15 -42.12
C PRO A 25 17.57 4.31 -40.62
N TYR A 26 16.32 4.08 -40.18
CA TYR A 26 15.87 4.38 -38.82
C TYR A 26 15.59 3.18 -37.90
N ILE A 27 15.87 1.94 -38.31
CA ILE A 27 15.69 0.77 -37.42
C ILE A 27 17.04 0.25 -36.92
N HIS A 28 17.63 1.01 -35.99
CA HIS A 28 18.55 0.44 -35.00
C HIS A 28 17.76 0.13 -33.72
N VAL A 29 17.10 -1.02 -33.66
CA VAL A 29 16.67 -1.57 -32.36
C VAL A 29 17.95 -1.96 -31.63
N PHE A 30 18.39 -1.12 -30.70
CA PHE A 30 19.59 -1.37 -29.90
C PHE A 30 19.49 -2.76 -29.25
N VAL A 31 20.53 -3.59 -29.41
CA VAL A 31 20.70 -4.89 -28.72
C VAL A 31 20.45 -4.78 -27.20
N ARG A 32 20.69 -3.59 -26.63
CA ARG A 32 20.42 -3.25 -25.23
C ARG A 32 18.93 -3.25 -24.88
N GLU A 33 18.04 -2.70 -25.71
CA GLU A 33 16.58 -2.70 -25.48
C GLU A 33 16.00 -4.13 -25.49
N LEU A 34 16.46 -4.97 -26.43
CA LEU A 34 16.06 -6.37 -26.50
C LEU A 34 16.53 -7.17 -25.27
N THR A 35 17.69 -6.81 -24.73
CA THR A 35 18.23 -7.41 -23.50
C THR A 35 17.39 -7.00 -22.28
N HIS A 36 17.01 -5.73 -22.15
CA HIS A 36 16.13 -5.25 -21.07
C HIS A 36 14.74 -5.91 -21.11
N LEU A 37 14.17 -6.04 -22.30
CA LEU A 37 12.90 -6.75 -22.52
C LEU A 37 12.95 -8.22 -22.09
N ARG A 38 14.03 -8.95 -22.46
CA ARG A 38 14.22 -10.35 -22.05
C ARG A 38 14.37 -10.48 -20.55
N VAL A 39 15.16 -9.60 -19.91
CA VAL A 39 15.35 -9.60 -18.45
C VAL A 39 14.03 -9.37 -17.72
N VAL A 40 13.23 -8.37 -18.12
CA VAL A 40 11.95 -8.10 -17.46
C VAL A 40 10.94 -9.22 -17.70
N THR A 41 10.92 -9.80 -18.90
CA THR A 41 10.03 -10.94 -19.20
C THR A 41 10.38 -12.15 -18.34
N VAL A 42 11.66 -12.51 -18.23
CA VAL A 42 12.13 -13.60 -17.36
C VAL A 42 11.83 -13.31 -15.89
N LEU A 43 12.00 -12.06 -15.45
CA LEU A 43 11.65 -11.66 -14.09
C LEU A 43 10.16 -11.82 -13.82
N MET A 44 9.29 -11.36 -14.72
CA MET A 44 7.84 -11.45 -14.55
C MET A 44 7.33 -12.89 -14.60
N THR A 45 7.88 -13.73 -15.48
CA THR A 45 7.55 -15.17 -15.51
C THR A 45 8.04 -15.88 -14.27
N PHE A 46 9.23 -15.55 -13.76
CA PHE A 46 9.72 -16.04 -12.48
C PHE A 46 8.79 -15.64 -11.33
N ILE A 47 8.39 -14.37 -11.24
CA ILE A 47 7.45 -13.87 -10.22
C ILE A 47 6.11 -14.63 -10.31
N MET A 48 5.57 -14.81 -11.52
CA MET A 48 4.35 -15.60 -11.74
C MET A 48 4.49 -17.04 -11.27
N LEU A 49 5.59 -17.71 -11.63
CA LEU A 49 5.84 -19.10 -11.24
C LEU A 49 5.97 -19.22 -9.71
N VAL A 50 6.72 -18.31 -9.07
CA VAL A 50 6.84 -18.25 -7.61
C VAL A 50 5.47 -17.99 -6.95
N ALA A 51 4.65 -17.09 -7.50
CA ALA A 51 3.30 -16.84 -6.98
C ALA A 51 2.40 -18.09 -7.08
N ILE A 52 2.50 -18.85 -8.17
CA ILE A 52 1.75 -20.11 -8.33
C ILE A 52 2.26 -21.18 -7.37
N LEU A 53 3.59 -21.37 -7.27
CA LEU A 53 4.20 -22.35 -6.38
C LEU A 53 3.88 -22.04 -4.91
N THR A 54 3.94 -20.77 -4.51
CA THR A 54 3.56 -20.35 -3.16
C THR A 54 2.06 -20.56 -2.92
N SER A 55 1.19 -20.28 -3.90
CA SER A 55 -0.25 -20.60 -3.81
C SER A 55 -0.49 -22.09 -3.57
N ILE A 56 0.23 -22.97 -4.28
CA ILE A 56 0.13 -24.43 -4.10
C ILE A 56 0.68 -24.85 -2.73
N ALA A 57 1.83 -24.32 -2.31
CA ALA A 57 2.47 -24.68 -1.04
C ALA A 57 1.62 -24.28 0.17
N VAL A 58 0.92 -23.15 0.10
CA VAL A 58 0.08 -22.65 1.20
C VAL A 58 -1.33 -23.22 1.14
N VAL A 59 -1.73 -23.97 0.10
CA VAL A 59 -3.11 -24.48 -0.09
C VAL A 59 -3.65 -25.22 1.13
N ARG A 60 -2.82 -26.03 1.80
CA ARG A 60 -3.21 -26.75 3.03
C ARG A 60 -3.47 -25.80 4.20
N ARG A 61 -2.73 -24.70 4.30
CA ARG A 61 -2.96 -23.66 5.32
C ARG A 61 -4.15 -22.78 4.96
N ILE A 62 -4.38 -22.51 3.67
CA ILE A 62 -5.55 -21.77 3.16
C ILE A 62 -6.84 -22.42 3.64
N LEU A 63 -6.93 -23.76 3.62
CA LEU A 63 -8.12 -24.49 4.09
C LEU A 63 -8.57 -24.05 5.50
N MET A 64 -7.64 -23.77 6.41
CA MET A 64 -7.96 -23.33 7.79
C MET A 64 -8.48 -21.89 7.86
N ALA A 65 -8.05 -21.00 6.95
CA ALA A 65 -8.49 -19.60 6.92
C ALA A 65 -9.70 -19.38 5.98
N THR A 66 -10.08 -20.39 5.19
CA THR A 66 -11.15 -20.26 4.20
C THR A 66 -12.52 -19.96 4.78
N SER A 67 -12.82 -20.40 6.01
CA SER A 67 -14.12 -20.08 6.64
C SER A 67 -14.26 -18.60 6.93
N VAL A 68 -13.27 -17.98 7.58
CA VAL A 68 -13.26 -16.54 7.88
C VAL A 68 -13.31 -15.75 6.57
N LEU A 69 -12.56 -16.17 5.56
CA LEU A 69 -12.56 -15.53 4.25
C LEU A 69 -13.91 -15.71 3.52
N LYS A 70 -14.55 -16.88 3.61
CA LYS A 70 -15.89 -17.14 3.04
C LYS A 70 -16.94 -16.27 3.72
N VAL A 71 -16.89 -16.15 5.05
CA VAL A 71 -17.78 -15.27 5.80
C VAL A 71 -17.55 -13.83 5.36
N ALA A 72 -16.30 -13.33 5.36
CA ALA A 72 -15.99 -11.99 4.88
C ALA A 72 -16.46 -11.74 3.44
N ALA A 73 -16.23 -12.68 2.52
CA ALA A 73 -16.67 -12.59 1.13
C ALA A 73 -18.20 -12.56 0.99
N LYS A 74 -18.92 -13.41 1.75
CA LYS A 74 -20.38 -13.40 1.81
C LYS A 74 -20.88 -12.04 2.30
N MET A 75 -20.33 -11.53 3.40
CA MET A 75 -20.71 -10.24 3.96
C MET A 75 -20.45 -9.08 3.00
N ILE A 76 -19.31 -9.06 2.32
CA ILE A 76 -19.02 -8.04 1.30
C ILE A 76 -19.99 -8.14 0.11
N GLY A 77 -20.41 -9.35 -0.26
CA GLY A 77 -21.43 -9.58 -1.29
C GLY A 77 -22.82 -9.08 -0.91
N GLU A 78 -23.19 -9.18 0.37
CA GLU A 78 -24.46 -8.69 0.91
C GLU A 78 -24.43 -7.17 1.14
N VAL A 79 -23.35 -6.64 1.73
CA VAL A 79 -23.10 -5.21 1.89
C VAL A 79 -22.40 -4.65 0.66
N ARG A 80 -23.11 -4.68 -0.49
CA ARG A 80 -22.58 -4.29 -1.81
C ARG A 80 -21.87 -2.93 -1.83
N ALA A 81 -22.28 -2.00 -0.96
CA ALA A 81 -21.65 -0.70 -0.81
C ALA A 81 -20.16 -0.78 -0.44
N LEU A 82 -19.70 -1.82 0.26
CA LEU A 82 -18.29 -2.02 0.61
C LEU A 82 -17.40 -2.23 -0.61
N ILE A 83 -17.93 -2.79 -1.71
CA ILE A 83 -17.17 -3.02 -2.95
C ILE A 83 -16.81 -1.68 -3.60
N ILE A 84 -17.75 -0.74 -3.63
CA ILE A 84 -17.59 0.57 -4.29
C ILE A 84 -17.00 1.61 -3.34
N PHE A 85 -17.14 1.40 -2.02
CA PHE A 85 -16.73 2.35 -0.98
C PHE A 85 -15.33 2.92 -1.16
N PRO A 86 -14.26 2.16 -1.50
CA PRO A 86 -12.91 2.68 -1.66
C PRO A 86 -12.81 3.89 -2.60
N ILE A 87 -13.67 4.00 -3.62
CA ILE A 87 -13.63 5.11 -4.58
C ILE A 87 -13.84 6.46 -3.88
N ILE A 88 -14.68 6.51 -2.84
CA ILE A 88 -15.02 7.75 -2.12
C ILE A 88 -13.81 8.34 -1.40
N PRO A 89 -13.15 7.66 -0.44
CA PRO A 89 -12.00 8.22 0.26
C PRO A 89 -10.80 8.47 -0.66
N TYR A 90 -10.60 7.68 -1.71
CA TYR A 90 -9.54 7.97 -2.69
C TYR A 90 -9.87 9.19 -3.55
N GLY A 91 -11.14 9.41 -3.91
CA GLY A 91 -11.59 10.64 -4.57
C GLY A 91 -11.33 11.87 -3.69
N ILE A 92 -11.68 11.79 -2.40
CA ILE A 92 -11.40 12.85 -1.41
C ILE A 92 -9.90 13.10 -1.31
N LEU A 93 -9.08 12.04 -1.23
CA LEU A 93 -7.63 12.15 -1.15
C LEU A 93 -7.02 12.76 -2.41
N ALA A 94 -7.52 12.42 -3.59
CA ALA A 94 -7.08 13.00 -4.85
C ALA A 94 -7.36 14.51 -4.90
N VAL A 95 -8.56 14.93 -4.52
CA VAL A 95 -8.92 16.36 -4.41
C VAL A 95 -8.02 17.07 -3.39
N PHE A 96 -7.79 16.45 -2.22
CA PHE A 96 -6.87 16.98 -1.23
C PHE A 96 -5.45 17.16 -1.78
N TYR A 97 -4.90 16.17 -2.49
CA TYR A 97 -3.58 16.27 -3.09
C TYR A 97 -3.49 17.35 -4.16
N MET A 98 -4.54 17.59 -4.94
CA MET A 98 -4.57 18.71 -5.89
C MET A 98 -4.41 20.05 -5.17
N PHE A 99 -5.18 20.29 -4.11
CA PHE A 99 -5.04 21.51 -3.29
C PHE A 99 -3.68 21.59 -2.60
N TRP A 100 -3.20 20.47 -2.07
CA TRP A 100 -1.92 20.41 -1.38
C TRP A 100 -0.73 20.70 -2.32
N ILE A 101 -0.74 20.16 -3.54
CA ILE A 101 0.28 20.44 -4.58
C ILE A 101 0.23 21.90 -4.98
N SER A 102 -0.96 22.47 -5.20
CA SER A 102 -1.11 23.90 -5.51
C SER A 102 -0.51 24.77 -4.41
N ALA A 103 -0.85 24.50 -3.14
CA ALA A 103 -0.28 25.20 -1.99
C ALA A 103 1.25 25.00 -1.90
N ALA A 104 1.76 23.80 -2.20
CA ALA A 104 3.19 23.53 -2.22
C ALA A 104 3.92 24.40 -3.26
N LEU A 105 3.39 24.49 -4.49
CA LEU A 105 3.97 25.31 -5.55
C LEU A 105 4.06 26.79 -5.14
N HIS A 106 3.00 27.34 -4.54
CA HIS A 106 3.03 28.70 -4.02
C HIS A 106 4.04 28.88 -2.88
N LEU A 107 4.12 27.90 -1.97
CA LEU A 107 5.03 27.95 -0.84
C LEU A 107 6.50 27.89 -1.28
N PHE A 108 6.86 26.99 -2.21
CA PHE A 108 8.21 26.91 -2.76
C PHE A 108 8.58 28.12 -3.60
N SER A 109 7.61 28.76 -4.27
CA SER A 109 7.82 30.00 -5.01
C SER A 109 7.99 31.24 -4.13
N SER A 110 7.76 31.16 -2.82
CA SER A 110 7.81 32.31 -1.90
C SER A 110 9.22 32.69 -1.42
N GLY A 111 10.24 31.91 -1.81
CA GLY A 111 11.63 32.20 -1.45
C GLY A 111 12.14 33.49 -2.10
N ARG A 112 13.04 34.19 -1.40
CA ARG A 112 13.64 35.43 -1.94
C ARG A 112 14.74 35.07 -2.94
N VAL A 113 14.64 35.58 -4.16
CA VAL A 113 15.70 35.43 -5.17
C VAL A 113 16.83 36.38 -4.83
N VAL A 114 18.02 35.83 -4.59
CA VAL A 114 19.23 36.59 -4.27
C VAL A 114 20.30 36.25 -5.31
N GLN A 115 20.99 37.26 -5.81
CA GLN A 115 22.12 37.07 -6.72
C GLN A 115 23.29 36.45 -5.95
N ASN A 116 23.92 35.41 -6.49
CA ASN A 116 25.05 34.79 -5.80
C ASN A 116 26.30 35.68 -5.83
N ASN A 117 27.13 35.59 -4.80
CA ASN A 117 28.40 36.30 -4.77
C ASN A 117 29.36 35.79 -5.84
N CYS A 118 29.78 36.71 -6.71
CA CYS A 118 30.78 36.50 -7.73
C CYS A 118 32.18 36.55 -7.11
N ASN A 119 32.79 35.41 -6.77
CA ASN A 119 34.22 35.40 -6.50
C ASN A 119 34.99 35.57 -7.83
N SER A 120 35.22 36.84 -8.19
CA SER A 120 36.18 37.45 -9.14
C SER A 120 36.61 36.79 -10.47
N ASN A 121 36.14 35.59 -10.87
CA ASN A 121 36.61 34.89 -12.08
C ASN A 121 35.48 34.46 -13.02
N CYS A 122 34.30 35.04 -12.86
CA CYS A 122 33.15 34.69 -13.66
C CYS A 122 32.89 35.83 -14.67
N CYS A 123 32.97 35.51 -15.95
CA CYS A 123 32.67 36.42 -17.05
C CYS A 123 31.98 35.64 -18.15
N ALA A 124 30.85 36.14 -18.65
CA ALA A 124 30.14 35.57 -19.80
C ALA A 124 30.23 36.54 -20.98
N TYR A 125 30.39 36.01 -22.19
CA TYR A 125 30.35 36.83 -23.41
C TYR A 125 28.90 37.00 -23.86
N ASP A 126 28.41 38.24 -23.90
CA ASP A 126 27.09 38.57 -24.40
C ASP A 126 27.14 38.70 -25.94
N LEU A 127 26.42 37.83 -26.63
CA LEU A 127 26.33 37.79 -28.09
C LEU A 127 25.56 38.98 -28.68
N LEU A 128 24.62 39.54 -27.92
CA LEU A 128 23.78 40.66 -28.34
C LEU A 128 24.56 41.97 -28.25
N GLU A 129 25.27 42.16 -27.14
CA GLU A 129 26.06 43.38 -26.89
C GLU A 129 27.53 43.28 -27.33
N LYS A 130 27.96 42.10 -27.80
CA LYS A 130 29.34 41.81 -28.25
C LYS A 130 30.42 42.18 -27.23
N LYS A 131 30.10 42.04 -25.94
CA LYS A 131 31.00 42.44 -24.83
C LYS A 131 31.06 41.35 -23.76
N VAL A 132 32.17 41.32 -23.03
CA VAL A 132 32.34 40.45 -21.87
C VAL A 132 31.69 41.11 -20.66
N ILE A 133 30.72 40.46 -20.02
CA ILE A 133 30.04 40.93 -18.81
C ILE A 133 30.47 40.05 -17.64
N CYS A 134 31.11 40.65 -16.65
CA CYS A 134 31.61 39.95 -15.46
C CYS A 134 30.72 40.13 -14.20
N ASP A 135 29.73 41.03 -14.27
CA ASP A 135 28.91 41.39 -13.09
C ASP A 135 27.59 40.58 -13.00
N GLN A 136 27.22 39.85 -14.06
CA GLN A 136 25.89 39.21 -14.20
C GLN A 136 25.95 37.68 -14.38
N CYS A 137 27.12 37.07 -14.21
CA CYS A 137 27.32 35.67 -14.58
C CYS A 137 27.08 34.67 -13.41
N CYS A 138 26.74 35.15 -12.22
CA CYS A 138 26.85 34.37 -10.97
C CYS A 138 25.60 33.55 -10.65
N GLY A 139 24.59 33.60 -11.52
CA GLY A 139 23.30 32.95 -11.29
C GLY A 139 22.57 33.48 -10.05
N TYR A 140 21.40 32.91 -9.80
CA TYR A 140 20.56 33.26 -8.67
C TYR A 140 20.40 32.07 -7.75
N SER A 141 20.36 32.31 -6.44
CA SER A 141 19.91 31.32 -5.45
C SER A 141 18.60 31.76 -4.82
N ILE A 142 17.83 30.78 -4.38
CA ILE A 142 16.60 31.01 -3.63
C ILE A 142 16.95 30.93 -2.15
N LEU A 143 16.87 32.07 -1.47
CA LEU A 143 17.04 32.16 -0.03
C LEU A 143 15.70 31.97 0.66
N TYR A 144 15.57 30.86 1.39
CA TYR A 144 14.42 30.61 2.25
C TYR A 144 14.65 31.20 3.64
N THR A 145 13.69 31.99 4.14
CA THR A 145 13.70 32.42 5.53
C THR A 145 13.36 31.24 6.46
N PRO A 146 13.78 31.27 7.74
CA PRO A 146 13.46 30.22 8.70
C PRO A 146 11.95 29.93 8.80
N HIS A 147 11.11 30.97 8.70
CA HIS A 147 9.66 30.83 8.72
C HIS A 147 9.13 30.02 7.52
N ILE A 148 9.65 30.24 6.32
CA ILE A 148 9.28 29.45 5.13
C ILE A 148 9.76 28.01 5.30
N GLY A 149 10.96 27.80 5.87
CA GLY A 149 11.46 26.46 6.19
C GLY A 149 10.53 25.68 7.12
N VAL A 150 10.05 26.30 8.21
CA VAL A 150 9.08 25.68 9.14
C VAL A 150 7.74 25.42 8.46
N ALA A 151 7.26 26.36 7.63
CA ALA A 151 6.03 26.18 6.86
C ALA A 151 6.13 25.00 5.90
N ILE A 152 7.26 24.80 5.22
CA ILE A 152 7.50 23.65 4.33
C ILE A 152 7.44 22.33 5.12
N LEU A 153 8.08 22.27 6.28
CA LEU A 153 8.05 21.07 7.14
C LEU A 153 6.63 20.75 7.61
N PHE A 154 5.89 21.77 8.07
CA PHE A 154 4.49 21.62 8.46
C PHE A 154 3.60 21.21 7.28
N HIS A 155 3.87 21.71 6.07
CA HIS A 155 3.13 21.36 4.85
C HIS A 155 3.28 19.87 4.50
N PHE A 156 4.50 19.33 4.58
CA PHE A 156 4.71 17.89 4.39
C PHE A 156 4.10 17.05 5.52
N PHE A 157 4.27 17.49 6.77
CA PHE A 157 3.69 16.78 7.92
C PHE A 157 2.16 16.74 7.85
N SER A 158 1.51 17.86 7.52
CA SER A 158 0.06 17.94 7.38
C SER A 158 -0.46 17.11 6.20
N CYS A 159 0.29 17.00 5.10
CA CYS A 159 -0.01 16.04 4.03
C CYS A 159 -0.07 14.62 4.57
N TYR A 160 0.99 14.22 5.28
CA TYR A 160 1.11 12.88 5.82
C TYR A 160 -0.01 12.57 6.81
N TRP A 161 -0.28 13.52 7.71
CA TRP A 161 -1.35 13.39 8.69
C TRP A 161 -2.74 13.34 8.06
N ALA A 162 -3.03 14.19 7.07
CA ALA A 162 -4.30 14.16 6.35
C ALA A 162 -4.53 12.81 5.64
N THR A 163 -3.49 12.26 5.01
CA THR A 163 -3.54 10.92 4.40
C THR A 163 -3.81 9.84 5.44
N GLN A 164 -3.08 9.84 6.57
CA GLN A 164 -3.30 8.88 7.67
C GLN A 164 -4.71 9.01 8.27
N PHE A 165 -5.21 10.24 8.38
CA PHE A 165 -6.57 10.52 8.87
C PHE A 165 -7.63 9.97 7.93
N LEU A 166 -7.53 10.21 6.62
CA LEU A 166 -8.49 9.69 5.64
C LEU A 166 -8.46 8.15 5.56
N ILE A 167 -7.28 7.54 5.66
CA ILE A 167 -7.14 6.08 5.76
C ILE A 167 -7.83 5.57 7.03
N ALA A 168 -7.57 6.19 8.18
CA ALA A 168 -8.17 5.81 9.45
C ALA A 168 -9.70 5.96 9.43
N CYS A 169 -10.24 7.05 8.90
CA CYS A 169 -11.67 7.23 8.68
C CYS A 169 -12.25 6.11 7.82
N SER A 170 -11.60 5.78 6.71
CA SER A 170 -12.04 4.71 5.80
C SER A 170 -12.08 3.35 6.51
N SER A 171 -11.02 3.02 7.24
CA SER A 171 -10.94 1.81 8.06
C SER A 171 -12.04 1.75 9.12
N THR A 172 -12.31 2.85 9.83
CA THR A 172 -13.40 2.90 10.83
C THR A 172 -14.78 2.74 10.19
N VAL A 173 -15.03 3.31 9.00
CA VAL A 173 -16.31 3.13 8.29
C VAL A 173 -16.51 1.68 7.87
N ILE A 174 -15.49 1.06 7.27
CA ILE A 174 -15.54 -0.36 6.86
C ILE A 174 -15.79 -1.24 8.09
N ALA A 175 -14.99 -1.05 9.14
CA ALA A 175 -15.14 -1.79 10.40
C ALA A 175 -16.53 -1.59 11.01
N GLY A 176 -17.06 -0.37 11.04
CA GLY A 176 -18.39 -0.11 11.59
C GLY A 176 -19.51 -0.75 10.78
N SER A 177 -19.35 -0.88 9.47
CA SER A 177 -20.31 -1.54 8.57
C SER A 177 -20.31 -3.05 8.80
N VAL A 178 -19.10 -3.64 8.87
CA VAL A 178 -18.91 -5.08 9.10
C VAL A 178 -19.33 -5.48 10.50
N ALA A 179 -19.00 -4.69 11.52
CA ALA A 179 -19.46 -4.90 12.88
C ALA A 179 -20.99 -4.85 12.97
N SER A 180 -21.63 -3.87 12.32
CA SER A 180 -23.09 -3.77 12.33
C SER A 180 -23.76 -5.00 11.69
N TYR A 181 -23.14 -5.62 10.68
CA TYR A 181 -23.60 -6.88 10.11
C TYR A 181 -23.37 -8.06 11.06
N TYR A 182 -22.16 -8.18 11.64
CA TYR A 182 -21.82 -9.26 12.57
C TYR A 182 -22.79 -9.30 13.76
N TRP A 183 -22.97 -8.17 14.45
CA TRP A 183 -23.81 -8.06 15.64
C TRP A 183 -25.32 -8.11 15.34
N ALA A 184 -25.71 -8.13 14.06
CA ALA A 184 -27.08 -8.38 13.61
C ALA A 184 -27.31 -9.86 13.24
N HIS A 185 -26.54 -10.80 13.82
CA HIS A 185 -26.58 -12.25 13.54
C HIS A 185 -26.31 -12.63 12.08
N GLY A 186 -25.63 -11.75 11.34
CA GLY A 186 -25.43 -11.92 9.91
C GLY A 186 -26.71 -11.88 9.07
N GLU A 187 -27.80 -11.37 9.64
CA GLU A 187 -28.97 -10.95 8.89
C GLU A 187 -28.80 -9.46 8.59
N ALA A 188 -28.57 -9.13 7.31
CA ALA A 188 -28.75 -7.76 6.89
C ALA A 188 -30.23 -7.41 7.10
N SER A 189 -30.54 -6.44 7.97
CA SER A 189 -31.89 -5.86 8.04
C SER A 189 -32.35 -5.58 6.61
N PRO A 190 -33.55 -6.03 6.19
CA PRO A 190 -34.04 -5.94 4.81
C PRO A 190 -34.16 -4.51 4.29
N GLU A 191 -33.88 -3.50 5.12
CA GLU A 191 -33.83 -2.10 4.76
C GLU A 191 -32.45 -1.70 4.20
N ILE A 192 -32.25 -2.03 2.91
CA ILE A 192 -31.33 -1.42 1.95
C ILE A 192 -29.80 -1.65 2.20
N PRO A 193 -29.09 -2.42 1.34
CA PRO A 193 -27.67 -2.77 1.51
C PRO A 193 -26.67 -1.60 1.49
N PHE A 194 -27.11 -0.39 1.10
CA PHE A 194 -26.30 0.83 1.12
C PHE A 194 -26.33 1.57 2.45
N LEU A 195 -27.30 1.28 3.31
CA LEU A 195 -27.51 2.04 4.54
C LEU A 195 -26.44 1.74 5.60
N SER A 196 -25.84 0.54 5.60
CA SER A 196 -24.80 0.17 6.59
C SER A 196 -23.54 1.04 6.48
N VAL A 197 -22.99 1.20 5.26
CA VAL A 197 -21.80 2.04 5.02
C VAL A 197 -22.10 3.51 5.30
N PHE A 198 -23.26 4.01 4.85
CA PHE A 198 -23.65 5.39 5.08
C PHE A 198 -23.95 5.69 6.56
N SER A 199 -24.61 4.75 7.25
CA SER A 199 -24.87 4.82 8.69
C SER A 199 -23.57 4.80 9.49
N SER A 200 -22.64 3.91 9.14
CA SER A 200 -21.30 3.86 9.73
C SER A 200 -20.52 5.17 9.50
N MET A 201 -20.59 5.72 8.29
CA MET A 201 -20.01 7.04 7.98
C MET A 201 -20.65 8.16 8.81
N LYS A 202 -21.98 8.19 8.94
CA LYS A 202 -22.70 9.17 9.79
C LYS A 202 -22.29 9.03 11.26
N ARG A 203 -22.16 7.80 11.77
CA ARG A 203 -21.70 7.50 13.13
C ARG A 203 -20.27 7.99 13.35
N LEU A 204 -19.36 7.74 12.40
CA LEU A 204 -18.00 8.25 12.42
C LEU A 204 -17.99 9.79 12.51
N MET A 205 -18.69 10.47 11.60
CA MET A 205 -18.71 11.93 11.52
C MET A 205 -19.30 12.58 12.77
N ARG A 206 -20.29 11.94 13.41
CA ARG A 206 -20.97 12.51 14.58
C ARG A 206 -20.30 12.21 15.91
N TYR A 207 -19.68 11.03 16.06
CA TYR A 207 -19.25 10.53 17.38
C TYR A 207 -17.77 10.15 17.47
N SER A 208 -17.15 9.70 16.38
CA SER A 208 -15.80 9.09 16.45
C SER A 208 -14.70 9.91 15.79
N LEU A 209 -15.03 10.97 15.06
CA LEU A 209 -14.09 11.76 14.25
C LEU A 209 -12.88 12.26 15.06
N GLY A 210 -13.11 12.78 16.28
CA GLY A 210 -12.05 13.29 17.14
C GLY A 210 -11.08 12.19 17.61
N SER A 211 -11.59 11.01 17.93
CA SER A 211 -10.75 9.86 18.33
C SER A 211 -9.94 9.33 17.15
N VAL A 212 -10.54 9.30 15.95
CA VAL A 212 -9.85 8.91 14.72
C VAL A 212 -8.77 9.92 14.35
N ALA A 213 -9.03 11.23 14.49
CA ALA A 213 -8.05 12.30 14.29
C ALA A 213 -6.87 12.20 15.27
N LEU A 214 -7.15 11.92 16.54
CA LEU A 214 -6.12 11.73 17.56
C LEU A 214 -5.23 10.52 17.24
N GLY A 215 -5.84 9.38 16.92
CA GLY A 215 -5.11 8.17 16.56
C GLY A 215 -4.24 8.35 15.31
N SER A 216 -4.78 8.98 14.27
CA SER A 216 -4.03 9.22 13.03
C SER A 216 -2.90 10.22 13.23
N LEU A 217 -3.08 11.21 14.12
CA LEU A 217 -2.02 12.14 14.51
C LEU A 217 -0.90 11.41 15.25
N THR A 218 -1.22 10.49 16.16
CA THR A 218 -0.23 9.68 16.86
C THR A 218 0.60 8.85 15.89
N VAL A 219 -0.02 8.15 14.93
CA VAL A 219 0.70 7.44 13.84
C VAL A 219 1.67 8.40 13.14
N SER A 220 1.12 9.52 12.68
CA SER A 220 1.82 10.46 11.81
C SER A 220 3.02 11.09 12.50
N PHE A 221 2.86 11.45 13.77
CA PHE A 221 3.90 12.05 14.59
C PHE A 221 5.06 11.09 14.85
N VAL A 222 4.74 9.87 15.32
CA VAL A 222 5.79 8.88 15.63
C VAL A 222 6.54 8.46 14.38
N GLU A 223 5.84 8.27 13.27
CA GLU A 223 6.49 7.92 12.00
C GLU A 223 7.33 9.05 11.41
N SER A 224 6.87 10.30 11.53
CA SER A 224 7.63 11.47 11.08
C SER A 224 8.92 11.65 11.89
N ILE A 225 8.87 11.50 13.22
CA ILE A 225 10.07 11.53 14.07
C ILE A 225 11.02 10.41 13.68
N ARG A 226 10.52 9.19 13.49
CA ARG A 226 11.36 8.05 13.09
C ARG A 226 12.03 8.30 11.74
N PHE A 227 11.29 8.84 10.77
CA PHE A 227 11.83 9.20 9.45
C PHE A 227 12.92 10.28 9.55
N LEU A 228 12.72 11.29 10.40
CA LEU A 228 13.70 12.35 10.63
C LEU A 228 14.98 11.80 11.27
N LEU A 229 14.85 11.01 12.35
CA LEU A 229 15.99 10.36 13.03
C LEU A 229 16.76 9.46 12.06
N GLU A 230 16.06 8.74 11.19
CA GLU A 230 16.70 7.90 10.18
C GLU A 230 17.44 8.70 9.12
N SER A 231 16.88 9.83 8.73
CA SER A 231 17.51 10.72 7.76
C SER A 231 18.78 11.37 8.33
N ILE A 232 18.77 11.77 9.60
CA ILE A 232 19.96 12.26 10.32
C ILE A 232 21.01 11.16 10.41
N ARG A 233 20.61 9.93 10.81
CA ARG A 233 21.52 8.78 10.89
C ARG A 233 22.21 8.47 9.57
N ARG A 234 21.48 8.53 8.44
CA ARG A 234 22.02 8.31 7.10
C ARG A 234 23.05 9.36 6.72
N LYS A 235 22.80 10.63 7.04
CA LYS A 235 23.76 11.73 6.79
C LYS A 235 25.04 11.60 7.62
N LEU A 236 24.92 11.25 8.90
CA LEU A 236 26.08 11.04 9.78
C LEU A 236 26.93 9.84 9.34
N LYS A 237 26.30 8.76 8.86
CA LYS A 237 27.03 7.59 8.31
C LYS A 237 27.84 7.89 7.06
N GLY A 238 27.41 8.82 6.21
CA GLY A 238 28.16 9.23 5.02
C GLY A 238 29.49 9.93 5.34
N SER A 239 29.68 10.37 6.59
CA SER A 239 30.87 11.10 7.05
C SER A 239 31.81 10.28 7.93
N SER A 240 31.53 8.98 8.14
CA SER A 240 32.33 8.12 9.01
C SER A 240 32.83 6.90 8.24
N HIS A 241 34.15 6.79 8.06
CA HIS A 241 34.82 5.52 7.76
C HIS A 241 34.73 4.61 8.99
N VAL A 242 33.55 4.02 9.24
CA VAL A 242 33.42 3.00 10.30
C VAL A 242 34.13 1.74 9.78
N PRO A 243 35.06 1.15 10.54
CA PRO A 243 35.71 -0.09 10.15
C PRO A 243 34.65 -1.17 9.92
N ASP A 244 34.84 -1.94 8.86
CA ASP A 244 33.90 -2.93 8.32
C ASP A 244 33.82 -4.19 9.22
N SER A 245 33.61 -3.99 10.53
CA SER A 245 33.54 -5.05 11.52
C SER A 245 32.19 -5.77 11.43
N TRP A 246 32.22 -7.09 11.62
CA TRP A 246 31.01 -7.93 11.62
C TRP A 246 29.97 -7.45 12.65
N ILE A 247 30.43 -6.87 13.77
CA ILE A 247 29.61 -6.28 14.84
C ILE A 247 28.84 -5.05 14.33
N GLY A 248 29.45 -4.19 13.51
CA GLY A 248 28.80 -3.03 12.92
C GLY A 248 27.70 -3.41 11.91
N LYS A 249 27.92 -4.47 11.13
CA LYS A 249 26.93 -5.03 10.19
C LYS A 249 25.75 -5.68 10.93
N ALA A 250 26.03 -6.47 11.96
CA ALA A 250 25.01 -7.10 12.80
C ALA A 250 24.16 -6.07 13.57
N ALA A 251 24.79 -5.07 14.19
CA ALA A 251 24.11 -3.99 14.91
C ALA A 251 23.26 -3.11 13.97
N HIS A 252 23.70 -2.93 12.73
CA HIS A 252 22.91 -2.23 11.73
C HIS A 252 21.65 -3.03 11.36
N GLN A 253 21.81 -4.32 11.06
CA GLN A 253 20.71 -5.20 10.66
C GLN A 253 19.68 -5.38 11.78
N SER A 254 20.12 -5.56 13.03
CA SER A 254 19.22 -5.64 14.19
C SER A 254 18.46 -4.33 14.41
N SER A 255 19.13 -3.18 14.25
CA SER A 255 18.47 -1.87 14.35
C SER A 255 17.43 -1.64 13.23
N GLN A 256 17.68 -2.14 12.01
CA GLN A 256 16.69 -2.05 10.94
C GLN A 256 15.46 -2.90 11.23
N CYS A 257 15.66 -4.11 11.76
CA CYS A 257 14.59 -5.02 12.15
C CYS A 257 13.72 -4.37 13.23
N PHE A 258 14.32 -3.88 14.30
CA PHE A 258 13.60 -3.23 15.40
C PHE A 258 12.76 -2.03 14.95
N ARG A 259 13.30 -1.18 14.05
CA ARG A 259 12.54 -0.06 13.48
C ARG A 259 11.35 -0.50 12.63
N ARG A 260 11.48 -1.61 11.89
CA ARG A 260 10.37 -2.18 11.11
C ARG A 260 9.31 -2.77 12.04
N SER A 261 9.72 -3.42 13.12
CA SER A 261 8.81 -3.96 14.13
C SER A 261 8.01 -2.84 14.81
N ILE A 262 8.67 -1.75 15.24
CA ILE A 262 7.96 -0.60 15.84
C ILE A 262 6.93 0.00 14.87
N GLU A 263 7.31 0.21 13.62
CA GLU A 263 6.37 0.73 12.60
C GLU A 263 5.17 -0.19 12.41
N TRP A 264 5.44 -1.49 12.29
CA TRP A 264 4.40 -2.48 12.15
C TRP A 264 3.49 -2.52 13.38
N THR A 265 4.05 -2.50 14.59
CA THR A 265 3.29 -2.47 15.84
C THR A 265 2.42 -1.23 15.95
N ILE A 266 2.94 -0.05 15.64
CA ILE A 266 2.15 1.19 15.69
C ILE A 266 1.00 1.14 14.69
N LYS A 267 1.25 0.74 13.45
CA LYS A 267 0.20 0.62 12.42
C LYS A 267 -0.84 -0.43 12.80
N SER A 268 -0.39 -1.56 13.33
CA SER A 268 -1.26 -2.67 13.75
C SER A 268 -2.13 -2.28 14.94
N VAL A 269 -1.54 -1.74 16.01
CA VAL A 269 -2.26 -1.25 17.20
C VAL A 269 -3.29 -0.20 16.80
N ASN A 270 -2.92 0.75 15.94
CA ASN A 270 -3.83 1.82 15.53
C ASN A 270 -4.97 1.31 14.66
N ARG A 271 -4.69 0.36 13.75
CA ARG A 271 -5.74 -0.30 12.96
C ARG A 271 -6.74 -1.04 13.85
N ASN A 272 -6.26 -1.85 14.79
CA ASN A 272 -7.13 -2.60 15.70
C ASN A 272 -7.89 -1.67 16.65
N ALA A 273 -7.28 -0.55 17.06
CA ALA A 273 -7.97 0.50 17.82
C ALA A 273 -9.12 1.10 17.01
N TYR A 274 -8.94 1.40 15.71
CA TYR A 274 -10.03 1.92 14.86
C TYR A 274 -11.19 0.94 14.72
N ILE A 275 -10.91 -0.36 14.68
CA ILE A 275 -11.95 -1.40 14.70
C ILE A 275 -12.71 -1.37 16.03
N MET A 276 -12.01 -1.31 17.16
CA MET A 276 -12.66 -1.22 18.46
C MET A 276 -13.40 0.10 18.69
N ILE A 277 -12.97 1.22 18.11
CA ILE A 277 -13.75 2.47 18.08
C ILE A 277 -15.07 2.24 17.34
N ALA A 278 -15.03 1.53 16.21
CA ALA A 278 -16.21 1.26 15.40
C ALA A 278 -17.22 0.30 16.08
N ILE A 279 -16.73 -0.66 16.88
CA ILE A 279 -17.53 -1.63 17.64
C ILE A 279 -18.07 -1.00 18.93
N THR A 280 -17.20 -0.40 19.76
CA THR A 280 -17.54 0.01 21.13
C THR A 280 -17.90 1.49 21.28
N GLY A 281 -17.55 2.32 20.31
CA GLY A 281 -17.71 3.78 20.39
C GLY A 281 -16.79 4.47 21.41
N LYS A 282 -15.81 3.77 22.00
CA LYS A 282 -14.90 4.35 23.00
C LYS A 282 -13.81 5.23 22.37
N SER A 283 -13.18 6.07 23.20
CA SER A 283 -12.07 6.93 22.77
C SER A 283 -10.85 6.12 22.34
N PHE A 284 -9.99 6.71 21.52
CA PHE A 284 -8.85 6.03 20.90
C PHE A 284 -7.96 5.24 21.88
N PHE A 285 -7.50 5.85 22.98
CA PHE A 285 -6.65 5.15 23.94
C PHE A 285 -7.36 3.98 24.63
N ARG A 286 -8.66 4.15 24.96
CA ARG A 286 -9.42 3.08 25.59
C ARG A 286 -9.72 1.94 24.60
N ALA A 287 -10.08 2.28 23.37
CA ALA A 287 -10.30 1.31 22.31
C ALA A 287 -9.01 0.56 21.96
N SER A 288 -7.86 1.23 21.94
CA SER A 288 -6.55 0.62 21.77
C SER A 288 -6.23 -0.37 22.88
N ALA A 289 -6.49 -0.01 24.15
CA ALA A 289 -6.25 -0.91 25.28
C ALA A 289 -7.10 -2.18 25.17
N ILE A 290 -8.40 -2.03 24.87
CA ILE A 290 -9.31 -3.16 24.66
C ILE A 290 -8.83 -4.02 23.48
N ALA A 291 -8.48 -3.40 22.35
CA ALA A 291 -7.98 -4.13 21.19
C ALA A 291 -6.73 -4.95 21.50
N THR A 292 -5.77 -4.37 22.21
CA THR A 292 -4.53 -5.04 22.60
C THR A 292 -4.79 -6.18 23.58
N GLU A 293 -5.65 -5.98 24.58
CA GLU A 293 -6.04 -7.02 25.54
C GLU A 293 -6.71 -8.21 24.83
N LEU A 294 -7.68 -7.92 23.96
CA LEU A 294 -8.41 -8.92 23.19
C LEU A 294 -7.47 -9.74 22.29
N ILE A 295 -6.52 -9.07 21.65
CA ILE A 295 -5.51 -9.72 20.81
C ILE A 295 -4.55 -10.57 21.64
N MET A 296 -4.11 -10.09 22.81
CA MET A 296 -3.20 -10.84 23.66
C MET A 296 -3.85 -12.10 24.20
N ASN A 297 -5.10 -12.00 24.66
CA ASN A 297 -5.88 -13.13 25.17
C ASN A 297 -6.12 -14.21 24.10
N ASN A 298 -6.11 -13.82 22.81
CA ASN A 298 -6.42 -14.70 21.68
C ASN A 298 -5.27 -14.79 20.65
N ILE A 299 -4.02 -14.49 21.05
CA ILE A 299 -2.92 -14.23 20.09
C ILE A 299 -2.61 -15.40 19.16
N LEU A 300 -2.64 -16.64 19.65
CA LEU A 300 -2.34 -17.82 18.84
C LEU A 300 -3.39 -18.05 17.76
N ARG A 301 -4.67 -17.84 18.13
CA ARG A 301 -5.83 -17.98 17.26
C ARG A 301 -5.87 -16.89 16.20
N ILE A 302 -5.79 -15.63 16.63
CA ILE A 302 -5.79 -14.46 15.74
C ILE A 302 -4.55 -14.46 14.86
N GLY A 303 -3.38 -14.69 15.44
CA GLY A 303 -2.10 -14.65 14.74
C GLY A 303 -2.01 -15.68 13.61
N ARG A 304 -2.49 -16.91 13.83
CA ARG A 304 -2.50 -17.93 12.78
C ARG A 304 -3.41 -17.55 11.62
N VAL A 305 -4.63 -17.09 11.90
CA VAL A 305 -5.62 -16.73 10.87
C VAL A 305 -5.15 -15.50 10.10
N ASN A 306 -4.67 -14.46 10.78
CA ASN A 306 -4.20 -13.23 10.14
C ASN A 306 -3.00 -13.47 9.25
N VAL A 307 -1.99 -14.24 9.70
CA VAL A 307 -0.81 -14.54 8.86
C VAL A 307 -1.21 -15.30 7.58
N ILE A 308 -2.15 -16.24 7.67
CA ILE A 308 -2.61 -16.98 6.49
C ILE A 308 -3.47 -16.07 5.58
N GLY A 309 -4.34 -15.26 6.16
CA GLY A 309 -5.15 -14.27 5.45
C GLY A 309 -4.29 -13.29 4.66
N ASP A 310 -3.25 -12.74 5.29
CA ASP A 310 -2.32 -11.80 4.66
C ASP A 310 -1.62 -12.42 3.45
N VAL A 311 -1.21 -13.68 3.53
CA VAL A 311 -0.61 -14.41 2.40
C VAL A 311 -1.62 -14.59 1.26
N ILE A 312 -2.87 -14.96 1.56
CA ILE A 312 -3.92 -15.12 0.56
C ILE A 312 -4.21 -13.79 -0.14
N LEU A 313 -4.37 -12.72 0.64
CA LEU A 313 -4.65 -11.38 0.11
C LEU A 313 -3.47 -10.85 -0.70
N PHE A 314 -2.24 -11.11 -0.28
CA PHE A 314 -1.04 -10.78 -1.05
C PHE A 314 -1.00 -11.51 -2.40
N LEU A 315 -1.27 -12.82 -2.40
CA LEU A 315 -1.36 -13.60 -3.64
C LEU A 315 -2.46 -13.09 -4.57
N GLY A 316 -3.61 -12.70 -4.01
CA GLY A 316 -4.69 -12.05 -4.76
C GLY A 316 -4.26 -10.73 -5.39
N LYS A 317 -3.57 -9.85 -4.65
CA LYS A 317 -3.01 -8.58 -5.15
C LYS A 317 -2.04 -8.83 -6.31
N LEU A 318 -1.15 -9.81 -6.18
CA LEU A 318 -0.22 -10.21 -7.25
C LEU A 318 -0.95 -10.75 -8.48
N CYS A 319 -1.92 -11.65 -8.30
CA CYS A 319 -2.71 -12.23 -9.39
C CYS A 319 -3.41 -11.16 -10.24
N VAL A 320 -4.08 -10.19 -9.60
CA VAL A 320 -4.74 -9.08 -10.30
C VAL A 320 -3.73 -8.22 -11.07
N SER A 321 -2.62 -7.85 -10.43
CA SER A 321 -1.58 -7.01 -11.06
C SER A 321 -0.90 -7.70 -12.27
N LEU A 322 -0.58 -8.98 -12.15
CA LEU A 322 0.08 -9.74 -13.21
C LEU A 322 -0.88 -10.08 -14.35
N SER A 323 -2.16 -10.32 -14.05
CA SER A 323 -3.20 -10.47 -15.08
C SER A 323 -3.42 -9.17 -15.86
N SER A 324 -3.42 -8.01 -15.18
CA SER A 324 -3.44 -6.69 -15.82
C SER A 324 -2.24 -6.48 -16.76
N ALA A 325 -1.04 -6.82 -16.29
CA ALA A 325 0.18 -6.74 -17.09
C ALA A 325 0.14 -7.66 -18.32
N ALA A 326 -0.34 -8.90 -18.15
CA ALA A 326 -0.51 -9.86 -19.23
C ALA A 326 -1.52 -9.37 -20.27
N PHE A 327 -2.67 -8.84 -19.82
CA PHE A 327 -3.68 -8.28 -20.71
C PHE A 327 -3.13 -7.07 -21.49
N ALA A 328 -2.40 -6.17 -20.82
CA ALA A 328 -1.74 -5.04 -21.47
C ALA A 328 -0.73 -5.50 -22.53
N PHE A 329 0.07 -6.51 -22.23
CA PHE A 329 1.02 -7.09 -23.19
C PHE A 329 0.30 -7.70 -24.41
N LEU A 330 -0.74 -8.51 -24.20
CA LEU A 330 -1.53 -9.11 -25.28
C LEU A 330 -2.22 -8.06 -26.16
N MET A 331 -2.71 -6.97 -25.56
CA MET A 331 -3.26 -5.85 -26.32
C MET A 331 -2.21 -5.15 -27.18
N LEU A 332 -0.98 -4.99 -26.67
CA LEU A 332 0.11 -4.33 -27.38
C LEU A 332 0.74 -5.21 -28.48
N ASP A 333 0.67 -6.54 -28.33
CA ASP A 333 1.10 -7.48 -29.37
C ASP A 333 0.11 -7.63 -30.53
N ALA A 334 -1.11 -7.08 -30.39
CA ALA A 334 -2.09 -7.06 -31.48
C ALA A 334 -1.56 -6.30 -32.71
N HIS A 335 -1.89 -6.79 -33.90
CA HIS A 335 -1.39 -6.27 -35.20
C HIS A 335 -1.50 -4.73 -35.35
N LYS A 336 -2.55 -4.14 -34.76
CA LYS A 336 -2.79 -2.69 -34.73
C LYS A 336 -1.67 -1.86 -34.09
N TYR A 337 -0.96 -2.40 -33.10
CA TYR A 337 0.11 -1.69 -32.36
C TYR A 337 1.50 -2.20 -32.68
N ARG A 338 1.60 -3.38 -33.33
CA ARG A 338 2.85 -3.99 -33.77
C ARG A 338 3.32 -3.51 -35.14
N SER A 339 2.39 -3.33 -36.09
CA SER A 339 2.74 -3.16 -37.52
C SER A 339 1.98 -2.05 -38.25
N ALA A 340 1.05 -1.35 -37.59
CA ALA A 340 0.32 -0.23 -38.20
C ALA A 340 0.98 1.13 -37.90
N HIS A 341 0.41 2.22 -38.42
CA HIS A 341 0.87 3.61 -38.18
C HIS A 341 0.99 3.99 -36.69
N ASN A 342 0.34 3.24 -35.77
CA ASN A 342 0.44 3.43 -34.32
C ASN A 342 1.51 2.52 -33.67
N LYS A 343 2.60 2.24 -34.38
CA LYS A 343 3.69 1.38 -33.89
C LYS A 343 4.31 1.97 -32.62
N ILE A 344 4.33 1.18 -31.55
CA ILE A 344 4.92 1.59 -30.27
C ILE A 344 6.39 1.15 -30.23
N SER A 345 7.30 2.07 -29.91
CA SER A 345 8.75 1.79 -29.88
C SER A 345 9.16 0.72 -28.87
N SER A 346 8.46 0.63 -27.73
CA SER A 346 8.67 -0.44 -26.75
C SER A 346 7.39 -0.71 -25.93
N PRO A 347 6.88 -1.96 -25.89
CA PRO A 347 5.74 -2.34 -25.06
C PRO A 347 6.07 -2.41 -23.57
N LEU A 348 7.36 -2.35 -23.20
CA LEU A 348 7.83 -2.55 -21.83
C LEU A 348 7.26 -1.51 -20.85
N LEU A 349 7.39 -0.23 -21.19
CA LEU A 349 6.99 0.86 -20.32
C LEU A 349 5.47 0.82 -20.05
N PRO A 350 4.58 0.74 -21.06
CA PRO A 350 3.16 0.57 -20.82
C PRO A 350 2.82 -0.66 -19.96
N VAL A 351 3.45 -1.81 -20.19
CA VAL A 351 3.18 -3.03 -19.40
C VAL A 351 3.60 -2.87 -17.93
N VAL A 352 4.77 -2.30 -17.67
CA VAL A 352 5.25 -2.05 -16.30
C VAL A 352 4.35 -1.03 -15.59
N VAL A 353 3.90 0.01 -16.29
CA VAL A 353 2.94 0.98 -15.75
C VAL A 353 1.59 0.31 -15.46
N CYS A 354 1.05 -0.50 -16.37
CA CYS A 354 -0.19 -1.26 -16.15
C CYS A 354 -0.08 -2.26 -14.99
N TRP A 355 1.08 -2.90 -14.83
CA TRP A 355 1.37 -3.77 -13.68
C TRP A 355 1.35 -2.99 -12.36
N ALA A 356 2.08 -1.86 -12.30
CA ALA A 356 2.16 -1.02 -11.10
C ALA A 356 0.79 -0.44 -10.72
N LEU A 357 0.05 0.09 -11.70
CA LEU A 357 -1.32 0.58 -11.49
C LEU A 357 -2.26 -0.54 -11.06
N GLY A 358 -2.16 -1.71 -11.69
CA GLY A 358 -2.95 -2.89 -11.33
C GLY A 358 -2.69 -3.34 -9.89
N TYR A 359 -1.44 -3.31 -9.43
CA TYR A 359 -1.07 -3.62 -8.04
C TYR A 359 -1.60 -2.58 -7.05
N ILE A 360 -1.52 -1.30 -7.40
CA ILE A 360 -2.09 -0.21 -6.58
C ILE A 360 -3.59 -0.45 -6.43
N VAL A 361 -4.33 -0.57 -7.54
CA VAL A 361 -5.78 -0.81 -7.54
C VAL A 361 -6.13 -2.06 -6.73
N ALA A 362 -5.43 -3.18 -6.94
CA ALA A 362 -5.66 -4.39 -6.16
C ALA A 362 -5.44 -4.16 -4.66
N THR A 363 -4.42 -3.42 -4.27
CA THR A 363 -4.18 -3.06 -2.86
C THR A 363 -5.34 -2.27 -2.27
N LEU A 364 -5.95 -1.35 -3.02
CA LEU A 364 -7.09 -0.54 -2.57
C LEU A 364 -8.32 -1.41 -2.26
N PHE A 365 -8.68 -2.31 -3.18
CA PHE A 365 -9.87 -3.16 -3.02
C PHE A 365 -9.64 -4.26 -1.97
N PHE A 366 -8.46 -4.87 -1.96
CA PHE A 366 -8.14 -5.90 -0.97
C PHE A 366 -8.02 -5.33 0.45
N ALA A 367 -7.73 -4.04 0.63
CA ALA A 367 -7.76 -3.40 1.94
C ALA A 367 -9.14 -3.48 2.61
N VAL A 368 -10.24 -3.46 1.84
CA VAL A 368 -11.60 -3.65 2.37
C VAL A 368 -11.77 -5.06 2.92
N VAL A 369 -11.28 -6.07 2.18
CA VAL A 369 -11.33 -7.48 2.60
C VAL A 369 -10.51 -7.68 3.88
N GLU A 370 -9.29 -7.13 3.91
CA GLU A 370 -8.38 -7.18 5.04
C GLU A 370 -9.03 -6.56 6.30
N MET A 371 -9.60 -5.36 6.17
CA MET A 371 -10.32 -4.69 7.27
C MET A 371 -11.56 -5.47 7.71
N SER A 372 -12.26 -6.11 6.79
CA SER A 372 -13.45 -6.92 7.10
C SER A 372 -13.08 -8.18 7.89
N ILE A 373 -12.01 -8.88 7.49
CA ILE A 373 -11.49 -10.06 8.20
C ILE A 373 -11.10 -9.69 9.63
N ASP A 374 -10.29 -8.65 9.82
CA ASP A 374 -9.88 -8.22 11.16
C ASP A 374 -11.08 -7.82 12.03
N THR A 375 -12.08 -7.16 11.43
CA THR A 375 -13.29 -6.76 12.15
C THR A 375 -14.12 -7.97 12.57
N ILE A 376 -14.29 -8.97 11.70
CA ILE A 376 -14.99 -10.21 12.04
C ILE A 376 -14.27 -10.94 13.18
N ILE A 377 -12.95 -11.04 13.11
CA ILE A 377 -12.15 -11.73 14.13
C ILE A 377 -12.24 -10.99 15.48
N LEU A 378 -12.08 -9.67 15.49
CA LEU A 378 -12.20 -8.88 16.73
C LEU A 378 -13.63 -8.88 17.27
N SER A 379 -14.64 -8.83 16.42
CA SER A 379 -16.04 -8.95 16.87
C SER A 379 -16.33 -10.33 17.46
N PHE A 380 -15.80 -11.40 16.86
CA PHE A 380 -15.89 -12.76 17.39
C PHE A 380 -15.25 -12.87 18.78
N CYS A 381 -14.04 -12.34 18.94
CA CYS A 381 -13.34 -12.39 20.21
C CYS A 381 -14.10 -11.58 21.28
N GLN A 382 -14.58 -10.38 20.95
CA GLN A 382 -15.36 -9.54 21.86
C GLN A 382 -16.65 -10.25 22.30
N ASP A 383 -17.39 -10.82 21.35
CA ASP A 383 -18.62 -11.59 21.60
C ASP A 383 -18.36 -12.79 22.52
N SER A 384 -17.25 -13.50 22.30
CA SER A 384 -16.85 -14.62 23.15
C SER A 384 -16.48 -14.20 24.58
N GLU A 385 -15.82 -13.05 24.76
CA GLU A 385 -15.48 -12.54 26.10
C GLU A 385 -16.73 -12.04 26.86
N GLU A 386 -17.69 -11.42 26.17
CA GLU A 386 -18.93 -10.92 26.79
C GLU A 386 -19.90 -12.04 27.17
N HIS A 387 -20.02 -13.08 26.34
CA HIS A 387 -21.05 -14.11 26.49
C HIS A 387 -20.51 -15.51 26.85
N GLY A 388 -19.19 -15.67 27.00
CA GLY A 388 -18.49 -16.95 27.24
C GLY A 388 -18.34 -17.82 25.98
N THR A 389 -19.28 -17.71 25.03
CA THR A 389 -19.23 -18.30 23.68
C THR A 389 -19.83 -17.31 22.69
N ALA A 390 -19.29 -17.21 21.47
CA ALA A 390 -19.79 -16.27 20.47
C ALA A 390 -21.23 -16.60 20.05
N GLN A 391 -22.17 -15.69 20.30
CA GLN A 391 -23.60 -15.89 20.02
C GLN A 391 -24.02 -15.34 18.65
N TYR A 392 -23.36 -14.29 18.18
CA TYR A 392 -23.74 -13.57 16.95
C TYR A 392 -22.97 -14.06 15.72
N ALA A 393 -21.94 -14.89 15.91
CA ALA A 393 -21.14 -15.45 14.85
C ALA A 393 -21.93 -16.44 13.98
N PRO A 394 -21.76 -16.42 12.64
CA PRO A 394 -22.30 -17.47 11.78
C PRO A 394 -21.76 -18.86 12.17
N PRO A 395 -22.53 -19.95 12.00
CA PRO A 395 -22.12 -21.30 12.41
C PRO A 395 -20.75 -21.74 11.87
N LEU A 396 -20.48 -21.42 10.59
CA LEU A 396 -19.18 -21.71 9.94
C LEU A 396 -17.99 -21.04 10.65
N LEU A 397 -18.20 -19.85 11.22
CA LEU A 397 -17.20 -19.10 11.94
C LEU A 397 -16.98 -19.70 13.34
N ILE A 398 -18.07 -20.10 14.01
CA ILE A 398 -18.05 -20.78 15.32
C ILE A 398 -17.30 -22.10 15.21
N GLU A 399 -17.59 -22.93 14.20
CA GLU A 399 -16.90 -24.21 14.00
C GLU A 399 -15.39 -23.99 13.83
N THR A 400 -14.99 -23.08 12.94
CA THR A 400 -13.56 -22.92 12.65
C THR A 400 -12.77 -22.27 13.77
N LEU A 401 -13.33 -21.23 14.37
CA LEU A 401 -12.64 -20.51 15.44
C LEU A 401 -12.84 -21.22 16.78
N GLY A 402 -13.98 -21.88 17.03
CA GLY A 402 -14.34 -22.57 18.26
C GLY A 402 -13.53 -23.85 18.50
N ASP A 403 -13.37 -24.70 17.47
CA ASP A 403 -12.52 -25.89 17.57
C ASP A 403 -11.06 -25.54 17.93
N GLN A 404 -10.59 -24.38 17.47
CA GLN A 404 -9.27 -23.88 17.83
C GLN A 404 -9.17 -23.47 19.30
N ASN A 405 -10.26 -22.98 19.90
CA ASN A 405 -10.32 -22.61 21.31
C ASN A 405 -10.30 -23.86 22.21
N GLU A 406 -11.05 -24.89 21.85
CA GLU A 406 -11.08 -26.14 22.59
C GLU A 406 -9.73 -26.87 22.53
N MET A 407 -9.10 -26.93 21.35
CA MET A 407 -7.74 -27.45 21.19
C MET A 407 -6.73 -26.63 22.01
N GLN A 408 -6.89 -25.31 22.10
CA GLN A 408 -6.01 -24.44 22.89
C GLN A 408 -6.18 -24.66 24.41
N ARG A 409 -7.42 -24.79 24.91
CA ARG A 409 -7.70 -25.14 26.32
C ARG A 409 -7.06 -26.48 26.69
N LEU A 410 -7.11 -27.46 25.79
CA LEU A 410 -6.47 -28.77 25.98
C LEU A 410 -4.93 -28.68 25.98
N THR A 411 -4.34 -27.71 25.27
CA THR A 411 -2.87 -27.55 25.20
C THR A 411 -2.30 -26.71 26.35
N GLN A 412 -3.09 -25.80 26.94
CA GLN A 412 -2.64 -24.90 28.01
C GLN A 412 -2.82 -25.47 29.43
N GLY A 413 -3.55 -26.58 29.60
CA GLY A 413 -3.78 -27.22 30.90
C GLY A 413 -4.63 -26.35 31.85
N PRO A 414 -5.33 -26.93 32.85
CA PRO A 414 -6.05 -26.14 33.84
C PRO A 414 -5.03 -25.35 34.68
N GLN A 415 -5.23 -24.03 34.79
CA GLN A 415 -4.49 -23.17 35.73
C GLN A 415 -4.85 -23.49 37.18
#